data_AF-A0A1Q8VGZ4-F1
#
_entry.id   AF-A0A1Q8VGZ4-F1
#
_cell.length_a   1.000
_cell.length_b   1.000
_cell.length_c   1.000
_cell.angle_alpha   90.00
_cell.angle_beta   90.00
_cell.angle_gamma   90.00
#
_symmetry.space_group_name_H-M   'P 1'
#
loop_
_entity.id
_entity.type
_entity.pdbx_description
1 polymer ?
#
loop_
_entity_poly.entity_id
_entity_poly.type
_entity_poly.pdbx_seq_one_letter_code
_entity_poly.pdbx_strand_id
1 'polypeptide(L)'
;MRLPKIVLAGTAALALTLTLGACSLSVNGSGSGDSGTPAAQAEQKDSQSTDSKDSSKADAKGTATADSQPSSDGSAQATAAPSNKAGDKDDDKDGDGAPITDPTWKDIQSTGQRTEVSGAYVVQGTGKSFNLVGDLDTLAVQGSDVKIAAEDVDTLTVQGSNVTVYARDIDHLTIQGSNVTIHWLGDDPTIQDFGSGNTTGKLSQ
;
A
#
# COMPACT_ATOMS: atom_id res chain seq x y z
N MET A 1 -21.48 30.75 -49.39
CA MET A 1 -22.64 30.60 -48.47
C MET A 1 -23.08 29.15 -48.45
N ARG A 2 -23.00 28.49 -47.28
CA ARG A 2 -23.89 27.44 -46.76
C ARG A 2 -23.16 26.71 -45.61
N LEU A 3 -23.44 27.15 -44.39
CA LEU A 3 -23.17 26.35 -43.19
C LEU A 3 -24.33 25.36 -42.99
N PRO A 4 -24.08 24.14 -42.54
CA PRO A 4 -25.06 23.39 -41.78
C PRO A 4 -24.84 23.66 -40.27
N LYS A 5 -25.90 24.18 -39.63
CA LYS A 5 -26.06 24.20 -38.18
C LYS A 5 -26.89 22.97 -37.81
N ILE A 6 -26.41 22.13 -36.90
CA ILE A 6 -27.28 21.29 -36.05
C ILE A 6 -26.75 21.39 -34.63
N VAL A 7 -27.57 22.02 -33.80
CA VAL A 7 -27.53 22.02 -32.34
C VAL A 7 -28.52 20.95 -31.90
N LEU A 8 -28.19 20.07 -30.95
CA LEU A 8 -29.12 19.70 -29.89
C LEU A 8 -28.41 19.03 -28.70
N ALA A 9 -28.56 19.65 -27.54
CA ALA A 9 -28.19 19.14 -26.23
C ALA A 9 -29.05 17.93 -25.87
N GLY A 10 -28.42 16.86 -25.39
CA GLY A 10 -29.08 15.69 -24.83
C GLY A 10 -28.77 15.58 -23.34
N THR A 11 -29.62 16.16 -22.50
CA THR A 11 -29.65 15.92 -21.06
C THR A 11 -30.21 14.51 -20.81
N ALA A 12 -29.35 13.57 -20.42
CA ALA A 12 -29.78 12.27 -19.94
C ALA A 12 -30.25 12.39 -18.48
N ALA A 13 -31.54 12.20 -18.24
CA ALA A 13 -32.10 12.05 -16.91
C ALA A 13 -31.85 10.62 -16.41
N LEU A 14 -31.03 10.48 -15.36
CA LEU A 14 -30.84 9.23 -14.63
C LEU A 14 -32.05 8.98 -13.72
N ALA A 15 -32.92 8.06 -14.13
CA ALA A 15 -33.99 7.56 -13.28
C ALA A 15 -33.41 6.50 -12.32
N LEU A 16 -33.16 6.87 -11.05
CA LEU A 16 -32.85 5.91 -9.99
C LEU A 16 -34.15 5.20 -9.57
N THR A 17 -34.32 3.95 -10.00
CA THR A 17 -35.37 3.07 -9.47
C THR A 17 -34.94 2.53 -8.11
N LEU A 18 -35.53 3.03 -7.03
CA LEU A 18 -35.43 2.43 -5.70
C LEU A 18 -36.37 1.22 -5.62
N THR A 19 -35.81 0.01 -5.67
CA THR A 19 -36.54 -1.19 -5.27
C THR A 19 -36.38 -1.40 -3.76
N LEU A 20 -37.46 -1.12 -3.01
CA LEU A 20 -37.65 -1.54 -1.63
C LEU A 20 -38.01 -3.04 -1.62
N GLY A 21 -37.05 -3.90 -1.30
CA GLY A 21 -37.27 -5.31 -0.99
C GLY A 21 -37.38 -5.52 0.53
N ALA A 22 -38.58 -5.79 1.01
CA ALA A 22 -38.87 -6.06 2.41
C ALA A 22 -38.56 -7.53 2.81
N CYS A 23 -38.04 -7.66 4.04
CA CYS A 23 -38.23 -8.75 5.01
C CYS A 23 -38.06 -10.23 4.59
N SER A 24 -37.15 -10.92 5.28
CA SER A 24 -37.52 -12.13 6.05
C SER A 24 -36.50 -12.39 7.15
N LEU A 25 -36.92 -12.11 8.39
CA LEU A 25 -36.31 -12.64 9.60
C LEU A 25 -36.92 -14.02 9.85
N SER A 26 -36.10 -15.06 9.89
CA SER A 26 -36.49 -16.37 10.41
C SER A 26 -35.81 -16.59 11.76
N VAL A 27 -36.62 -16.61 12.82
CA VAL A 27 -36.25 -17.10 14.14
C VAL A 27 -37.32 -18.10 14.59
N ASN A 28 -36.87 -19.13 15.33
CA ASN A 28 -37.61 -20.24 15.97
C ASN A 28 -37.42 -21.61 15.29
N GLY A 29 -36.86 -22.64 15.93
CA GLY A 29 -36.41 -22.78 17.31
C GLY A 29 -36.02 -24.22 17.66
N SER A 30 -35.55 -24.37 18.90
CA SER A 30 -35.53 -25.57 19.75
C SER A 30 -34.65 -26.78 19.39
N GLY A 31 -33.76 -27.14 20.33
CA GLY A 31 -33.23 -28.50 20.43
C GLY A 31 -32.01 -28.64 21.33
N SER A 32 -32.24 -28.96 22.61
CA SER A 32 -31.24 -29.31 23.64
C SER A 32 -30.42 -30.57 23.31
N GLY A 33 -29.21 -30.67 23.87
CA GLY A 33 -28.42 -31.91 23.97
C GLY A 33 -26.94 -31.58 24.10
N ASP A 34 -26.40 -31.50 25.32
CA ASP A 34 -25.78 -32.59 26.08
C ASP A 34 -24.27 -32.74 25.81
N SER A 35 -23.57 -32.75 26.93
CA SER A 35 -22.18 -33.07 27.26
C SER A 35 -21.50 -34.11 26.35
N GLY A 36 -20.23 -33.87 26.01
CA GLY A 36 -19.37 -34.92 25.45
C GLY A 36 -17.98 -34.47 25.03
N THR A 37 -17.06 -34.41 25.99
CA THR A 37 -15.65 -34.86 25.93
C THR A 37 -14.82 -34.66 24.65
N PRO A 38 -13.59 -34.13 24.80
CA PRO A 38 -12.42 -34.81 24.22
C PRO A 38 -11.45 -35.26 25.30
N ALA A 39 -11.25 -36.57 25.36
CA ALA A 39 -10.18 -37.22 26.07
C ALA A 39 -9.01 -37.48 25.11
N ALA A 40 -7.85 -37.70 25.70
CA ALA A 40 -6.59 -38.16 25.13
C ALA A 40 -5.68 -37.07 24.54
N GLN A 41 -4.65 -36.72 25.30
CA GLN A 41 -3.30 -37.13 24.96
C GLN A 41 -2.42 -37.10 26.21
N ALA A 42 -2.12 -38.28 26.73
CA ALA A 42 -1.04 -38.50 27.67
C ALA A 42 -0.11 -39.53 27.03
N GLU A 43 1.05 -39.09 26.56
CA GLU A 43 2.20 -39.97 26.47
C GLU A 43 3.48 -39.16 26.67
N GLN A 44 4.06 -39.32 27.84
CA GLN A 44 5.48 -39.13 28.05
C GLN A 44 6.22 -40.21 27.25
N LYS A 45 7.31 -39.83 26.57
CA LYS A 45 8.42 -40.76 26.36
C LYS A 45 9.73 -40.01 26.51
N ASP A 46 10.38 -40.39 27.59
CA ASP A 46 11.75 -40.14 27.99
C ASP A 46 12.75 -40.84 27.04
N SER A 47 14.02 -40.47 27.23
CA SER A 47 15.23 -41.24 26.94
C SER A 47 16.08 -40.83 25.71
N GLN A 48 17.16 -40.12 26.07
CA GLN A 48 18.53 -40.68 26.05
C GLN A 48 19.44 -40.38 24.83
N SER A 49 20.38 -39.47 25.10
CA SER A 49 21.84 -39.55 24.88
C SER A 49 22.39 -40.33 23.69
N THR A 50 23.18 -39.65 22.85
CA THR A 50 24.51 -40.13 22.44
C THR A 50 25.45 -38.96 22.13
N ASP A 51 26.56 -38.92 22.87
CA ASP A 51 27.82 -38.27 22.52
C ASP A 51 28.31 -38.65 21.12
N SER A 52 29.00 -37.72 20.44
CA SER A 52 30.25 -38.02 19.72
C SER A 52 31.04 -36.74 19.42
N LYS A 53 32.22 -36.67 20.05
CA LYS A 53 33.42 -35.93 19.63
C LYS A 53 33.77 -36.29 18.18
N ASP A 54 34.31 -35.36 17.40
CA ASP A 54 35.77 -35.20 17.24
C ASP A 54 36.09 -34.13 16.17
N SER A 55 37.24 -33.51 16.44
CA SER A 55 37.99 -32.46 15.81
C SER A 55 38.30 -32.61 14.31
N SER A 56 38.51 -31.48 13.62
CA SER A 56 39.79 -31.19 12.96
C SER A 56 39.88 -29.75 12.45
N LYS A 57 41.11 -29.24 12.51
CA LYS A 57 41.61 -27.88 12.32
C LYS A 57 42.30 -27.75 10.95
N ALA A 58 42.24 -26.57 10.32
CA ALA A 58 43.32 -25.90 9.55
C ALA A 58 42.74 -24.59 8.96
N ASP A 59 43.12 -23.40 9.43
CA ASP A 59 44.32 -22.62 9.08
C ASP A 59 44.43 -22.27 7.58
N ALA A 60 44.08 -21.03 7.23
CA ALA A 60 44.67 -20.32 6.09
C ALA A 60 44.81 -18.82 6.41
N LYS A 61 46.07 -18.44 6.63
CA LYS A 61 46.64 -17.11 6.81
C LYS A 61 46.88 -16.47 5.45
N GLY A 62 46.60 -15.17 5.29
CA GLY A 62 47.01 -14.39 4.11
C GLY A 62 46.35 -13.00 4.06
N THR A 63 46.74 -12.06 4.93
CA THR A 63 47.61 -10.89 4.65
C THR A 63 46.94 -9.74 3.86
N ALA A 64 46.93 -8.57 4.50
CA ALA A 64 46.46 -7.26 4.05
C ALA A 64 47.20 -6.68 2.83
N THR A 65 46.63 -5.65 2.18
CA THR A 65 47.07 -4.22 2.27
C THR A 65 46.51 -3.35 1.12
N ALA A 66 46.06 -2.14 1.51
CA ALA A 66 46.06 -0.82 0.84
C ALA A 66 45.14 -0.49 -0.35
N ASP A 67 44.35 0.57 -0.09
CA ASP A 67 44.17 1.82 -0.86
C ASP A 67 44.15 1.78 -2.39
N SER A 68 43.08 2.32 -2.96
CA SER A 68 43.15 3.52 -3.81
C SER A 68 41.76 4.10 -4.08
N GLN A 69 41.55 5.28 -3.51
CA GLN A 69 40.63 6.30 -4.01
C GLN A 69 41.07 6.72 -5.42
N PRO A 70 40.13 7.03 -6.32
CA PRO A 70 40.24 8.34 -6.96
C PRO A 70 38.90 9.07 -7.00
N SER A 71 38.96 10.32 -6.55
CA SER A 71 38.02 11.38 -6.86
C SER A 71 38.15 11.78 -8.34
N SER A 72 37.04 12.00 -9.02
CA SER A 72 37.00 12.86 -10.21
C SER A 72 35.62 13.50 -10.35
N ASP A 73 35.65 14.83 -10.25
CA ASP A 73 34.67 15.77 -10.78
C ASP A 73 34.33 15.45 -12.24
N GLY A 74 33.06 15.60 -12.60
CA GLY A 74 32.59 15.39 -13.96
C GLY A 74 31.17 15.91 -14.16
N SER A 75 31.06 17.22 -14.28
CA SER A 75 29.85 17.99 -14.60
C SER A 75 29.20 17.54 -15.92
N ALA A 76 27.89 17.32 -15.93
CA ALA A 76 27.07 17.48 -17.14
C ALA A 76 25.63 17.84 -16.78
N GLN A 77 25.22 18.95 -17.38
CA GLN A 77 24.02 19.75 -17.21
C GLN A 77 22.93 19.33 -18.21
N ALA A 78 21.66 19.33 -17.78
CA ALA A 78 20.40 19.55 -18.54
C ALA A 78 19.27 18.70 -17.93
N THR A 79 18.06 19.18 -17.60
CA THR A 79 17.36 20.45 -17.78
C THR A 79 16.25 20.44 -16.72
N ALA A 80 16.34 21.29 -15.71
CA ALA A 80 15.22 21.53 -14.79
C ALA A 80 14.15 22.32 -15.55
N ALA A 81 12.95 21.75 -15.66
CA ALA A 81 11.75 22.53 -15.93
C ALA A 81 11.53 23.48 -14.73
N PRO A 82 11.15 24.75 -14.92
CA PRO A 82 10.92 25.64 -13.80
C PRO A 82 9.58 25.30 -13.16
N SER A 83 9.61 24.53 -12.08
CA SER A 83 8.49 24.48 -11.13
C SER A 83 8.48 25.83 -10.41
N ASN A 84 7.64 26.74 -10.89
CA ASN A 84 7.31 27.96 -10.17
C ASN A 84 6.47 27.58 -8.93
N LYS A 85 7.11 27.10 -7.86
CA LYS A 85 6.56 27.20 -6.51
C LYS A 85 7.37 28.28 -5.80
N ALA A 86 6.87 29.51 -5.93
CA ALA A 86 7.29 30.62 -5.06
C ALA A 86 7.07 30.17 -3.62
N GLY A 87 8.08 30.39 -2.79
CA GLY A 87 8.29 29.61 -1.57
C GLY A 87 7.18 29.76 -0.54
N ASP A 88 6.82 28.61 0.00
CA ASP A 88 6.91 28.40 1.43
C ASP A 88 8.06 27.41 1.65
N LYS A 89 8.98 27.76 2.57
CA LYS A 89 9.80 26.73 3.20
C LYS A 89 8.90 26.20 4.29
N ASP A 90 8.03 25.29 3.90
CA ASP A 90 7.40 24.45 4.88
C ASP A 90 8.52 23.53 5.40
N ASP A 91 8.75 23.55 6.71
CA ASP A 91 9.64 22.60 7.39
C ASP A 91 8.98 21.21 7.47
N ASP A 92 8.14 20.91 6.48
CA ASP A 92 7.31 19.72 6.41
C ASP A 92 8.25 18.54 6.26
N LYS A 93 8.09 17.61 7.19
CA LYS A 93 8.73 16.31 7.07
C LYS A 93 7.80 15.43 6.25
N ASP A 94 7.47 15.90 5.05
CA ASP A 94 7.06 15.06 3.95
C ASP A 94 8.05 13.89 3.97
N GLY A 95 7.62 12.65 3.77
CA GLY A 95 8.51 11.48 3.84
C GLY A 95 9.71 11.52 2.86
N ASP A 96 9.89 12.64 2.15
CA ASP A 96 10.91 13.08 1.24
C ASP A 96 12.35 13.01 1.77
N GLY A 97 12.86 11.80 1.64
CA GLY A 97 14.26 11.44 1.84
C GLY A 97 14.43 10.27 2.78
N ALA A 98 13.39 9.92 3.55
CA ALA A 98 13.41 8.75 4.40
C ALA A 98 13.60 7.48 3.55
N PRO A 99 14.54 6.59 3.92
CA PRO A 99 14.70 5.32 3.23
C PRO A 99 13.45 4.46 3.44
N ILE A 100 13.11 3.64 2.45
CA ILE A 100 12.03 2.66 2.58
C ILE A 100 12.64 1.36 3.14
N THR A 101 12.34 1.04 4.39
CA THR A 101 12.82 -0.19 5.06
C THR A 101 11.77 -1.29 5.16
N ASP A 102 10.47 -0.97 5.04
CA ASP A 102 9.41 -1.97 5.13
C ASP A 102 9.55 -3.02 4.01
N PRO A 103 9.64 -4.32 4.34
CA PRO A 103 9.89 -5.36 3.36
C PRO A 103 8.73 -5.55 2.39
N THR A 104 7.48 -5.34 2.83
CA THR A 104 6.29 -5.47 1.98
C THR A 104 6.24 -4.33 0.97
N TRP A 105 6.54 -3.12 1.40
CA TRP A 105 6.65 -1.98 0.49
C TRP A 105 7.75 -2.20 -0.55
N LYS A 106 8.94 -2.65 -0.13
CA LYS A 106 10.04 -2.98 -1.06
C LYS A 106 9.65 -4.07 -2.06
N ASP A 107 8.92 -5.08 -1.63
CA ASP A 107 8.38 -6.12 -2.51
C ASP A 107 7.46 -5.51 -3.58
N ILE A 108 6.52 -4.64 -3.18
CA ILE A 108 5.61 -3.96 -4.12
C ILE A 108 6.38 -3.05 -5.09
N GLN A 109 7.39 -2.31 -4.63
CA GLN A 109 8.22 -1.48 -5.52
C GLN A 109 8.98 -2.32 -6.55
N SER A 110 9.47 -3.50 -6.15
CA SER A 110 10.28 -4.36 -7.01
C SER A 110 9.45 -5.21 -7.99
N THR A 111 8.25 -5.65 -7.59
CA THR A 111 7.42 -6.59 -8.37
C THR A 111 6.18 -5.93 -9.00
N GLY A 112 5.74 -4.80 -8.47
CA GLY A 112 4.57 -4.07 -8.95
C GLY A 112 4.80 -3.47 -10.35
N GLN A 113 3.71 -3.27 -11.09
CA GLN A 113 3.76 -2.60 -12.37
C GLN A 113 4.20 -1.14 -12.18
N ARG A 114 5.43 -0.82 -12.62
CA ARG A 114 5.93 0.55 -12.60
C ARG A 114 5.13 1.43 -13.56
N THR A 115 4.57 2.52 -13.05
CA THR A 115 3.76 3.47 -13.80
C THR A 115 4.17 4.88 -13.41
N GLU A 116 4.57 5.69 -14.39
CA GLU A 116 4.78 7.13 -14.18
C GLU A 116 3.43 7.81 -14.13
N VAL A 117 3.19 8.60 -13.08
CA VAL A 117 1.91 9.25 -12.80
C VAL A 117 2.10 10.72 -12.49
N SER A 118 1.04 11.49 -12.69
CA SER A 118 0.94 12.89 -12.25
C SER A 118 -0.52 13.29 -12.14
N GLY A 119 -0.84 14.21 -11.22
CA GLY A 119 -2.20 14.72 -11.02
C GLY A 119 -3.17 13.65 -10.49
N ALA A 120 -4.30 13.47 -11.17
CA ALA A 120 -5.30 12.48 -10.75
C ALA A 120 -5.08 11.10 -11.40
N TYR A 121 -5.05 10.05 -10.58
CA TYR A 121 -4.89 8.67 -11.02
C TYR A 121 -5.91 7.72 -10.38
N VAL A 122 -6.34 6.72 -11.14
CA VAL A 122 -7.35 5.74 -10.69
C VAL A 122 -6.81 4.33 -10.85
N VAL A 123 -6.77 3.59 -9.75
CA VAL A 123 -6.43 2.17 -9.72
C VAL A 123 -7.70 1.33 -9.72
N GLN A 124 -7.82 0.42 -10.69
CA GLN A 124 -8.96 -0.47 -10.87
C GLN A 124 -8.52 -1.91 -11.16
N GLY A 125 -9.46 -2.85 -11.02
CA GLY A 125 -9.26 -4.28 -11.28
C GLY A 125 -9.02 -5.08 -10.00
N THR A 126 -8.66 -6.36 -10.15
CA THR A 126 -8.50 -7.28 -9.01
C THR A 126 -7.13 -7.95 -9.03
N GLY A 127 -6.51 -8.13 -7.86
CA GLY A 127 -5.27 -8.91 -7.73
C GLY A 127 -4.05 -8.25 -8.36
N LYS A 128 -4.02 -6.91 -8.43
CA LYS A 128 -2.97 -6.14 -9.11
C LYS A 128 -2.04 -5.46 -8.11
N SER A 129 -0.76 -5.38 -8.48
CA SER A 129 0.26 -4.63 -7.75
C SER A 129 0.80 -3.49 -8.60
N PHE A 130 0.89 -2.28 -8.05
CA PHE A 130 1.35 -1.06 -8.73
C PHE A 130 2.51 -0.41 -7.99
N ASN A 131 3.49 0.07 -8.75
CA ASN A 131 4.54 0.97 -8.29
C ASN A 131 4.37 2.31 -9.01
N LEU A 132 3.67 3.24 -8.37
CA LEU A 132 3.36 4.56 -8.90
C LEU A 132 4.49 5.52 -8.54
N VAL A 133 4.98 6.24 -9.54
CA VAL A 133 6.17 7.11 -9.43
C VAL A 133 5.81 8.48 -9.96
N GLY A 134 6.08 9.52 -9.18
CA GLY A 134 5.61 10.87 -9.37
C GLY A 134 4.48 11.25 -8.40
N ASP A 135 4.24 12.55 -8.33
CA ASP A 135 3.36 13.19 -7.35
C ASP A 135 1.89 13.13 -7.82
N LEU A 136 0.98 12.86 -6.90
CA LEU A 136 -0.46 12.70 -7.20
C LEU A 136 -1.33 13.67 -6.40
N ASP A 137 -1.99 14.61 -7.08
CA ASP A 137 -3.08 15.40 -6.48
C ASP A 137 -4.19 14.48 -5.93
N THR A 138 -4.47 13.35 -6.60
CA THR A 138 -5.51 12.42 -6.17
C THR A 138 -5.23 10.99 -6.63
N LEU A 139 -5.33 10.05 -5.69
CA LEU A 139 -5.32 8.62 -5.95
C LEU A 139 -6.66 7.99 -5.53
N ALA A 140 -7.41 7.47 -6.50
CA ALA A 140 -8.64 6.72 -6.24
C ALA A 140 -8.44 5.21 -6.46
N VAL A 141 -8.70 4.40 -5.43
CA VAL A 141 -8.56 2.94 -5.48
C VAL A 141 -9.92 2.28 -5.45
N GLN A 142 -10.35 1.76 -6.60
CA GLN A 142 -11.68 1.13 -6.80
C GLN A 142 -11.59 -0.38 -6.99
N GLY A 143 -10.37 -0.94 -7.00
CA GLY A 143 -10.12 -2.38 -7.19
C GLY A 143 -10.05 -3.18 -5.89
N SER A 144 -10.13 -4.51 -6.00
CA SER A 144 -10.03 -5.42 -4.84
C SER A 144 -8.73 -6.24 -4.87
N ASP A 145 -8.21 -6.65 -3.72
CA ASP A 145 -6.94 -7.39 -3.63
C ASP A 145 -5.80 -6.63 -4.34
N VAL A 146 -5.74 -5.32 -4.13
CA VAL A 146 -4.81 -4.40 -4.80
C VAL A 146 -3.69 -4.02 -3.84
N LYS A 147 -2.44 -3.99 -4.34
CA LYS A 147 -1.27 -3.48 -3.61
C LYS A 147 -0.67 -2.28 -4.33
N ILE A 148 -0.37 -1.21 -3.62
CA ILE A 148 0.15 0.03 -4.21
C ILE A 148 1.35 0.50 -3.40
N ALA A 149 2.44 0.81 -4.09
CA ALA A 149 3.51 1.68 -3.63
C ALA A 149 3.37 3.01 -4.38
N ALA A 150 3.33 4.13 -3.66
CA ALA A 150 3.25 5.48 -4.20
C ALA A 150 4.34 6.36 -3.56
N GLU A 151 4.63 7.49 -4.23
CA GLU A 151 5.48 8.54 -3.69
C GLU A 151 4.62 9.50 -2.87
N ASP A 152 4.35 10.70 -3.38
CA ASP A 152 3.53 11.71 -2.71
C ASP A 152 2.06 11.67 -3.20
N VAL A 153 1.11 11.84 -2.28
CA VAL A 153 -0.34 11.76 -2.55
C VAL A 153 -1.14 12.74 -1.67
N ASP A 154 -1.55 13.89 -2.23
CA ASP A 154 -2.38 14.85 -1.49
C ASP A 154 -3.70 14.21 -1.01
N THR A 155 -4.41 13.50 -1.89
CA THR A 155 -5.70 12.88 -1.55
C THR A 155 -5.81 11.42 -1.97
N LEU A 156 -5.87 10.53 -0.98
CA LEU A 156 -6.13 9.10 -1.18
C LEU A 156 -7.57 8.74 -0.83
N THR A 157 -8.31 8.19 -1.80
CA THR A 157 -9.64 7.60 -1.58
C THR A 157 -9.65 6.11 -1.90
N VAL A 158 -10.00 5.26 -0.93
CA VAL A 158 -10.08 3.80 -1.11
C VAL A 158 -11.52 3.32 -0.99
N GLN A 159 -12.08 2.85 -2.10
CA GLN A 159 -13.43 2.25 -2.20
C GLN A 159 -13.39 0.72 -2.29
N GLY A 160 -12.23 0.16 -2.66
CA GLY A 160 -12.04 -1.28 -2.85
C GLY A 160 -11.95 -2.11 -1.56
N SER A 161 -11.85 -3.43 -1.71
CA SER A 161 -11.69 -4.36 -0.58
C SER A 161 -10.32 -5.06 -0.61
N ASN A 162 -9.77 -5.40 0.56
CA ASN A 162 -8.46 -6.05 0.68
C ASN A 162 -7.35 -5.25 -0.03
N VAL A 163 -7.31 -3.95 0.22
CA VAL A 163 -6.35 -3.04 -0.42
C VAL A 163 -5.19 -2.80 0.54
N THR A 164 -3.96 -2.81 0.03
CA THR A 164 -2.77 -2.39 0.76
C THR A 164 -2.12 -1.21 0.03
N VAL A 165 -1.95 -0.07 0.70
CA VAL A 165 -1.27 1.11 0.15
C VAL A 165 -0.10 1.50 1.05
N TYR A 166 1.06 1.69 0.43
CA TYR A 166 2.20 2.35 1.01
C TYR A 166 2.48 3.62 0.21
N ALA A 167 2.54 4.76 0.87
CA ALA A 167 2.91 6.04 0.27
C ALA A 167 4.00 6.71 1.10
N ARG A 168 4.79 7.59 0.51
CA ARG A 168 5.77 8.37 1.28
C ARG A 168 5.06 9.39 2.14
N ASP A 169 4.15 10.13 1.53
CA ASP A 169 3.32 11.11 2.22
C ASP A 169 1.85 11.01 1.77
N ILE A 170 0.95 11.40 2.67
CA ILE A 170 -0.49 11.48 2.42
C ILE A 170 -1.03 12.64 3.27
N ASP A 171 -1.67 13.63 2.65
CA ASP A 171 -2.33 14.72 3.40
C ASP A 171 -3.75 14.33 3.85
N HIS A 172 -4.51 13.71 2.94
CA HIS A 172 -5.92 13.43 3.13
C HIS A 172 -6.27 11.99 2.77
N LEU A 173 -6.75 11.25 3.76
CA LEU A 173 -7.12 9.86 3.61
C LEU A 173 -8.62 9.65 3.84
N THR A 174 -9.31 9.13 2.82
CA THR A 174 -10.71 8.67 2.90
C THR A 174 -10.80 7.19 2.60
N ILE A 175 -11.35 6.40 3.54
CA ILE A 175 -11.56 4.96 3.38
C ILE A 175 -13.06 4.68 3.39
N GLN A 176 -13.56 4.13 2.30
CA GLN A 176 -14.94 3.66 2.13
C GLN A 176 -15.02 2.14 1.96
N GLY A 177 -13.86 1.52 1.71
CA GLY A 177 -13.69 0.09 1.48
C GLY A 177 -13.65 -0.77 2.75
N SER A 178 -13.24 -2.02 2.60
CA SER A 178 -13.14 -2.99 3.71
C SER A 178 -11.83 -3.76 3.69
N ASN A 179 -11.28 -4.07 4.87
CA ASN A 179 -9.97 -4.73 5.00
C ASN A 179 -8.85 -3.95 4.28
N VAL A 180 -8.86 -2.63 4.46
CA VAL A 180 -7.88 -1.73 3.87
C VAL A 180 -6.71 -1.54 4.85
N THR A 181 -5.47 -1.66 4.38
CA THR A 181 -4.25 -1.39 5.14
C THR A 181 -3.48 -0.25 4.47
N ILE A 182 -3.24 0.84 5.20
CA ILE A 182 -2.54 2.02 4.65
C ILE A 182 -1.40 2.43 5.58
N HIS A 183 -0.24 2.65 4.98
CA HIS A 183 0.99 3.03 5.67
C HIS A 183 1.65 4.22 4.97
N TRP A 184 2.19 5.16 5.75
CA TRP A 184 2.90 6.35 5.29
C TRP A 184 4.19 6.60 6.07
N LEU A 185 5.10 7.45 5.57
CA LEU A 185 6.35 7.84 6.25
C LEU A 185 6.35 9.26 6.78
N GLY A 186 5.81 10.20 5.98
CA GLY A 186 5.77 11.61 6.31
C GLY A 186 4.70 11.91 7.35
N ASP A 187 4.11 13.10 7.31
CA ASP A 187 3.25 13.58 8.38
C ASP A 187 1.90 12.85 8.45
N ASP A 188 1.20 13.00 9.58
CA ASP A 188 -0.03 12.24 9.81
C ASP A 188 -1.18 12.83 8.98
N PRO A 189 -1.83 12.06 8.08
CA PRO A 189 -2.95 12.54 7.29
C PRO A 189 -4.14 12.90 8.15
N THR A 190 -5.02 13.73 7.59
CA THR A 190 -6.41 13.76 8.04
C THR A 190 -7.12 12.49 7.60
N ILE A 191 -7.58 11.66 8.55
CA ILE A 191 -8.19 10.36 8.26
C ILE A 191 -9.70 10.40 8.44
N GLN A 192 -10.42 9.93 7.42
CA GLN A 192 -11.85 9.64 7.45
C GLN A 192 -12.08 8.18 7.05
N ASP A 193 -12.39 7.33 8.04
CA ASP A 193 -12.70 5.93 7.80
C ASP A 193 -14.21 5.67 7.99
N PHE A 194 -14.87 5.34 6.89
CA PHE A 194 -16.28 4.97 6.80
C PHE A 194 -16.47 3.46 6.55
N GLY A 195 -15.38 2.71 6.48
CA GLY A 195 -15.35 1.31 6.12
C GLY A 195 -15.36 0.35 7.31
N SER A 196 -14.88 -0.88 7.09
CA SER A 196 -14.81 -1.91 8.13
C SER A 196 -13.53 -2.74 8.01
N GLY A 197 -12.92 -3.07 9.16
CA GLY A 197 -11.72 -3.90 9.22
C GLY A 197 -10.47 -3.20 8.69
N ASN A 198 -10.44 -1.87 8.71
CA ASN A 198 -9.36 -1.08 8.15
C ASN A 198 -8.27 -0.81 9.19
N THR A 199 -7.05 -0.63 8.71
CA THR A 199 -5.85 -0.35 9.50
C THR A 199 -5.05 0.74 8.83
N THR A 200 -4.59 1.70 9.62
CA THR A 200 -3.80 2.84 9.16
C THR A 200 -2.65 3.05 10.13
N GLY A 201 -1.44 3.36 9.64
CA GLY A 201 -0.37 3.74 10.55
C GLY A 201 0.91 4.22 9.88
N LYS A 202 1.52 5.25 10.48
CA LYS A 202 2.85 5.74 10.15
C LYS A 202 3.91 4.67 10.39
N LEU A 203 4.82 4.52 9.43
CA LEU A 203 5.97 3.64 9.53
C LEU A 203 7.10 4.36 10.26
N SER A 204 7.61 3.73 11.32
CA SER A 204 8.85 4.15 11.96
C SER A 204 10.05 3.56 11.21
N GLN A 205 11.02 4.40 10.89
CA GLN A 205 12.33 4.01 10.32
C GLN A 205 13.36 3.76 11.41
#